data_AF-A0A811N747-F1
#
_entry.id   AF-A0A811N747-F1
#
_cell.length_a   1.000
_cell.length_b   1.000
_cell.length_c   1.000
_cell.angle_alpha   90.00
_cell.angle_beta   90.00
_cell.angle_gamma   90.00
#
_symmetry.space_group_name_H-M   'P 1'
#
loop_
_entity.id
_entity.type
_entity.pdbx_description
1 polymer ?
#
loop_
_entity_poly.entity_id
_entity_poly.type
_entity_poly.pdbx_seq_one_letter_code
_entity_poly.pdbx_strand_id
1 'polypeptide(L)'
;MAAAASLSVMVLLCLAAVASAQLSATFYSRSCPRALATIKSAVTAAVAQEPRMGASLLRLHFHDCFVQASPVPSLSSLILSSPT
;
A
#
# COMPACT_ATOMS: atom_id res chain seq x y z
N MET A 1 -22.32 -5.99 -29.08
CA MET A 1 -22.15 -6.34 -27.65
C MET A 1 -20.68 -6.44 -27.26
N ALA A 2 -19.83 -7.18 -28.00
CA ALA A 2 -18.40 -7.31 -27.68
C ALA A 2 -17.59 -5.99 -27.67
N ALA A 3 -17.87 -5.07 -28.60
CA ALA A 3 -17.17 -3.77 -28.68
C ALA A 3 -17.46 -2.83 -27.50
N ALA A 4 -18.67 -2.88 -26.94
CA ALA A 4 -19.02 -2.08 -25.76
C ALA A 4 -18.34 -2.63 -24.49
N ALA A 5 -18.25 -3.97 -24.39
CA ALA A 5 -17.52 -4.63 -23.32
C ALA A 5 -16.01 -4.35 -23.40
N SER A 6 -15.41 -4.39 -24.59
CA SER A 6 -13.98 -4.07 -24.76
C SER A 6 -13.66 -2.60 -24.47
N LEU A 7 -14.52 -1.65 -24.86
CA LEU A 7 -14.39 -0.24 -24.46
C LEU A 7 -14.50 -0.07 -22.94
N SER A 8 -15.48 -0.73 -22.31
CA SER A 8 -15.66 -0.66 -20.85
C SER A 8 -14.44 -1.20 -20.09
N VAL A 9 -13.85 -2.31 -20.56
CA VAL A 9 -12.64 -2.89 -19.97
C VAL A 9 -11.44 -1.96 -20.16
N MET A 10 -11.29 -1.36 -21.34
CA MET A 10 -10.23 -0.37 -21.61
C MET A 10 -10.34 0.86 -20.70
N VAL A 11 -11.53 1.40 -20.51
CA VAL A 11 -11.78 2.52 -19.59
C VAL A 11 -11.43 2.14 -18.16
N LEU A 12 -11.84 0.95 -17.69
CA LEU A 12 -11.53 0.46 -16.35
C LEU A 12 -10.01 0.30 -16.13
N LEU A 13 -9.29 -0.20 -17.13
CA LEU A 13 -7.82 -0.33 -17.12
C LEU A 13 -7.13 1.04 -17.07
N CYS A 14 -7.62 2.03 -17.83
CA CYS A 14 -7.09 3.40 -17.79
C CYS A 14 -7.31 4.05 -16.42
N LEU A 15 -8.49 3.88 -15.81
CA LEU A 15 -8.82 4.37 -14.47
C LEU A 15 -7.92 3.74 -13.39
N ALA A 16 -7.63 2.44 -13.49
CA ALA A 16 -6.72 1.76 -12.58
C ALA A 16 -5.27 2.24 -12.73
N ALA A 17 -4.82 2.56 -13.95
CA ALA A 17 -3.46 3.02 -14.22
C ALA A 17 -3.14 4.41 -13.65
N VAL A 18 -4.16 5.27 -13.50
CA VAL A 18 -4.04 6.63 -12.92
C VAL A 18 -4.36 6.67 -11.42
N ALA A 19 -4.76 5.54 -10.82
CA ALA A 19 -5.07 5.48 -9.41
C ALA A 19 -3.80 5.70 -8.57
N SER A 20 -3.76 6.82 -7.85
CA SER A 20 -2.71 7.11 -6.88
C SER A 20 -3.22 6.84 -5.46
N ALA A 21 -2.54 5.96 -4.73
CA ALA A 21 -2.83 5.71 -3.33
C ALA A 21 -2.05 6.72 -2.47
N GLN A 22 -2.72 7.79 -2.03
CA GLN A 22 -2.10 8.83 -1.23
C GLN A 22 -2.17 8.46 0.26
N LEU A 23 -1.01 8.28 0.89
CA LEU A 23 -0.95 8.04 2.34
C LEU A 23 -1.14 9.35 3.11
N SER A 24 -1.87 9.28 4.23
CA SER A 24 -2.02 10.40 5.15
C SER A 24 -1.93 9.92 6.59
N ALA A 25 -1.21 10.68 7.43
CA ALA A 25 -1.10 10.40 8.86
C ALA A 25 -2.45 10.50 9.60
N THR A 26 -3.43 11.21 9.03
CA THR A 26 -4.75 11.40 9.62
C THR A 26 -5.83 10.49 9.02
N PHE A 27 -5.46 9.50 8.20
CA PHE A 27 -6.41 8.63 7.50
C PHE A 27 -7.45 7.99 8.43
N TYR A 28 -7.01 7.51 9.60
CA TYR A 28 -7.90 6.87 10.59
C TYR A 28 -8.56 7.84 11.59
N SER A 29 -8.30 9.14 11.50
CA SER A 29 -8.75 10.12 12.51
C SER A 29 -10.26 10.15 12.74
N ARG A 30 -11.06 9.94 11.69
CA ARG A 30 -12.54 9.92 11.78
C ARG A 30 -13.11 8.53 12.06
N SER A 31 -12.61 7.50 11.39
CA SER A 31 -13.17 6.16 11.47
C SER A 31 -12.72 5.41 12.74
N CYS A 32 -11.48 5.60 13.18
CA CYS A 32 -10.93 4.98 14.38
C CYS A 32 -9.84 5.88 15.01
N PRO A 33 -10.22 6.92 15.77
CA PRO A 33 -9.27 7.90 16.31
C PRO A 33 -8.25 7.29 17.28
N ARG A 34 -8.59 6.15 17.90
CA ARG A 34 -7.73 5.46 18.87
C ARG A 34 -6.84 4.39 18.23
N ALA A 35 -6.90 4.18 16.92
CA ALA A 35 -6.15 3.13 16.23
C ALA A 35 -4.65 3.17 16.57
N LEU A 36 -4.02 4.33 16.40
CA LEU A 36 -2.59 4.49 16.67
C LEU A 36 -2.24 4.24 18.14
N ALA A 37 -3.08 4.73 19.06
CA ALA A 37 -2.87 4.54 20.50
C ALA A 37 -2.99 3.06 20.90
N THR A 38 -3.98 2.35 20.37
CA THR A 38 -4.19 0.92 20.62
C THR A 38 -3.03 0.09 20.06
N ILE A 39 -2.62 0.34 18.82
CA ILE A 39 -1.48 -0.36 18.20
C ILE A 39 -0.21 -0.12 19.01
N LYS A 40 0.06 1.15 19.39
CA LYS A 40 1.23 1.50 20.20
C LYS A 40 1.23 0.75 21.53
N SER A 41 0.10 0.72 22.25
CA SER A 41 -0.02 0.00 23.51
C SER A 41 0.25 -1.50 23.35
N ALA A 42 -0.30 -2.13 22.31
CA ALA A 42 -0.11 -3.56 22.05
C ALA A 42 1.36 -3.88 21.71
N VAL A 43 1.98 -3.08 20.84
CA VAL A 43 3.40 -3.25 20.48
C VAL A 43 4.31 -3.03 21.69
N THR A 44 4.05 -2.00 22.51
CA THR A 44 4.84 -1.76 23.72
C THR A 44 4.72 -2.91 24.71
N ALA A 45 3.53 -3.48 24.91
CA ALA A 45 3.35 -4.65 25.78
C ALA A 45 4.10 -5.88 25.23
N ALA A 46 4.01 -6.14 23.93
CA ALA A 46 4.71 -7.26 23.29
C ALA A 46 6.24 -7.12 23.37
N VAL A 47 6.78 -5.91 23.18
CA VAL A 47 8.23 -5.64 23.30
C VAL A 47 8.70 -5.72 24.75
N ALA A 48 7.87 -5.28 25.71
CA ALA A 48 8.18 -5.39 27.13
C ALA A 48 8.24 -6.86 27.59
N GLN A 49 7.38 -7.71 27.04
CA GLN A 49 7.42 -9.15 27.29
C GLN A 49 8.62 -9.82 26.60
N GLU A 50 8.88 -9.49 25.33
CA GLU A 50 10.00 -10.00 24.55
C GLU A 50 10.69 -8.89 23.75
N PRO A 51 11.89 -8.42 24.16
CA PRO A 51 12.59 -7.32 23.48
C PRO A 51 12.90 -7.59 22.01
N ARG A 52 13.07 -8.87 21.63
CA ARG A 52 13.32 -9.29 20.24
C ARG A 52 12.14 -9.05 19.31
N MET A 53 10.93 -8.85 19.86
CA MET A 53 9.72 -8.68 19.06
C MET A 53 9.69 -7.37 18.27
N GLY A 54 10.30 -6.30 18.78
CA GLY A 54 10.43 -5.04 18.03
C GLY A 54 11.21 -5.22 16.72
N ALA A 55 12.32 -5.95 16.77
CA ALA A 55 13.12 -6.26 15.59
C ALA A 55 12.38 -7.19 14.61
N SER A 56 11.60 -8.14 15.13
CA SER A 56 10.79 -9.05 14.31
C SER A 56 9.72 -8.30 13.52
N LEU A 57 8.98 -7.38 14.17
CA LEU A 57 7.97 -6.54 13.51
C LEU A 57 8.56 -5.66 12.41
N LEU A 58 9.73 -5.06 12.66
CA LEU A 58 10.44 -4.28 11.63
C LEU A 58 10.86 -5.16 10.46
N ARG A 59 11.44 -6.34 10.72
CA ARG A 59 11.83 -7.29 9.66
C ARG A 59 10.63 -7.72 8.82
N LEU A 60 9.48 -7.97 9.46
CA LEU A 60 8.24 -8.31 8.75
C LEU A 60 7.79 -7.16 7.84
N HIS A 61 7.78 -5.92 8.36
CA HIS A 61 7.44 -4.75 7.55
C HIS A 61 8.37 -4.57 6.35
N PHE A 62 9.68 -4.68 6.55
CA PHE A 62 10.65 -4.62 5.46
C PHE A 62 10.50 -5.78 4.47
N HIS A 63 10.16 -6.98 4.93
CA HIS A 63 9.93 -8.14 4.08
C HIS A 63 8.69 -7.94 3.19
N ASP A 64 7.58 -7.49 3.77
CA ASP A 64 6.34 -7.24 3.01
C ASP A 64 6.51 -6.11 2.00
N CYS A 65 7.19 -5.03 2.41
CA CYS A 65 7.47 -3.91 1.51
C CYS A 65 8.50 -4.28 0.44
N PHE A 66 9.51 -5.11 0.72
CA PHE A 66 10.50 -5.52 -0.27
C PHE A 66 9.89 -6.48 -1.31
N VAL A 67 9.00 -7.38 -0.88
CA VAL A 67 8.29 -8.29 -1.79
C VAL A 67 7.29 -7.52 -2.68
N GLN A 68 6.70 -6.42 -2.20
CA GLN A 68 5.83 -5.53 -2.99
C GLN A 68 6.56 -4.42 -3.76
N ALA A 69 7.78 -4.06 -3.37
CA ALA A 69 8.65 -3.14 -4.11
C ALA A 69 9.45 -3.84 -5.22
N SER A 70 9.18 -5.12 -5.48
CA SER A 70 9.49 -5.67 -6.80
C SER A 70 8.81 -4.76 -7.82
N PRO A 71 9.55 -4.18 -8.77
CA PRO A 71 8.96 -3.43 -9.85
C PRO A 71 8.25 -4.45 -10.72
N VAL A 72 7.06 -4.90 -10.32
CA VAL A 72 6.03 -5.09 -11.33
C VAL A 72 5.90 -3.70 -11.94
N PRO A 73 6.30 -3.51 -13.20
CA PRO A 73 6.02 -2.26 -13.87
C PRO A 73 4.51 -2.23 -13.92
N SER A 74 3.89 -1.50 -12.99
CA SER A 74 2.63 -0.85 -13.30
C SER A 74 2.88 -0.19 -14.64
N LEU A 75 2.11 -0.59 -15.66
CA LEU A 75 2.23 -0.13 -17.05
C LEU A 75 2.40 1.41 -17.17
N SER A 76 2.07 2.15 -16.11
CA SER A 76 2.31 3.58 -15.92
C SER A 76 3.78 4.03 -16.03
N SER A 77 4.79 3.20 -15.71
CA SER A 77 6.21 3.60 -15.86
C SER A 77 6.75 3.45 -17.29
N LEU A 78 6.14 2.59 -18.11
CA LEU A 78 6.51 2.42 -19.52
C LEU A 78 5.99 3.55 -20.41
N ILE A 79 4.91 4.24 -20.01
CA ILE A 79 4.36 5.36 -20.79
C ILE A 79 5.12 6.68 -20.51
N LEU A 80 5.67 6.87 -19.30
CA LEU A 80 6.40 8.10 -18.96
C LEU A 80 7.90 8.06 -19.27
N SER A 81 8.44 6.92 -19.72
CA SER A 81 9.85 6.77 -20.14
C SER A 81 10.06 6.96 -21.64
N SER A 82 9.04 7.37 -22.40
CA SER A 82 9.22 7.88 -23.76
C SER A 82 8.84 9.36 -23.82
N PRO A 83 9.84 10.23 -23.64
CA PRO A 83 10.05 11.28 -24.61
C PRO A 83 11.50 11.24 -25.10
N THR A 84 11.64 11.20 -26.43
CA THR A 84 12.87 11.18 -27.25
C THR A 84 13.71 9.92 -27.25
#